data_AF-A0A6I1K330-F1
#
_entry.id   AF-A0A6I1K330-F1
#
_cell.length_a   1.000
_cell.length_b   1.000
_cell.length_c   1.000
_cell.angle_alpha   90.00
_cell.angle_beta   90.00
_cell.angle_gamma   90.00
#
_symmetry.space_group_name_H-M   'P 1'
#
loop_
_entity.id
_entity.type
_entity.pdbx_description
1 polymer ?
#
loop_
_entity_poly.entity_id
_entity_poly.type
_entity_poly.pdbx_seq_one_letter_code
_entity_poly.pdbx_strand_id
1 'polypeptide(L)'
;MDSEKSQFIPSPAQERRRYRSSKALERRGYPIPEFPLFAPADAEVRLRPSRQIIQRAWVLWNVACYADATHQAEILGDMDKNNLWSEASPAEQEFLRNTTPDSSARLEFKWRLESSWMLLWCLRKVCFLRWPTKNCDVHKMVDVFAQLVHAGGAGACFWTRSKGSVLDTLDLTLRLHWAARDRWLTGSASLNQQETMVLEQRHKALNWVLDVYGEPWDSVPTHT
;
A
#
# COMPACT_ATOMS: atom_id res chain seq x y z
N MET A 1 -32.27 -16.22 20.25
CA MET A 1 -31.27 -17.24 19.86
C MET A 1 -29.95 -16.49 19.78
N ASP A 2 -29.33 -16.32 20.94
CA ASP A 2 -28.10 -15.53 21.10
C ASP A 2 -26.96 -16.25 20.40
N SER A 3 -26.47 -15.68 19.29
CA SER A 3 -25.21 -16.13 18.72
C SER A 3 -24.11 -15.77 19.71
N GLU A 4 -23.53 -16.77 20.37
CA GLU A 4 -22.26 -16.64 21.08
C GLU A 4 -21.27 -15.96 20.13
N LYS A 5 -21.02 -14.68 20.35
CA LYS A 5 -19.89 -13.99 19.73
C LYS A 5 -18.65 -14.64 20.33
N SER A 6 -18.07 -15.61 19.61
CA SER A 6 -16.75 -16.15 19.90
C SER A 6 -15.83 -14.98 20.23
N GLN A 7 -15.37 -14.92 21.49
CA GLN A 7 -14.51 -13.86 21.95
C GLN A 7 -13.20 -13.96 21.16
N PHE A 8 -12.88 -12.93 20.38
CA PHE A 8 -11.63 -12.90 19.63
C PHE A 8 -10.44 -12.93 20.59
N ILE A 9 -9.58 -13.95 20.46
CA ILE A 9 -8.36 -14.09 21.26
C ILE A 9 -7.16 -13.78 20.36
N PRO A 10 -6.43 -12.68 20.57
CA PRO A 10 -5.26 -12.35 19.78
C PRO A 10 -4.12 -13.34 20.06
N SER A 11 -3.34 -13.65 19.04
CA SER A 11 -2.08 -14.38 19.23
C SER A 11 -1.04 -13.55 19.99
N PRO A 12 -0.07 -14.18 20.67
CA PRO A 12 1.05 -13.45 21.30
C PRO A 12 1.83 -12.57 20.31
N ALA A 13 1.88 -12.93 19.03
CA ALA A 13 2.51 -12.12 18.00
C ALA A 13 1.72 -10.84 17.70
N GLN A 14 0.39 -10.93 17.61
CA GLN A 14 -0.51 -9.77 17.44
C GLN A 14 -0.44 -8.82 18.64
N GLU A 15 -0.39 -9.34 19.87
CA GLU A 15 -0.24 -8.49 21.06
C GLU A 15 1.10 -7.75 21.09
N ARG A 16 2.20 -8.45 20.79
CA ARG A 16 3.52 -7.81 20.71
C ARG A 16 3.57 -6.75 19.61
N ARG A 17 2.93 -6.99 18.46
CA ARG A 17 2.79 -6.02 17.36
C ARG A 17 2.01 -4.79 17.84
N ARG A 18 0.82 -5.00 18.39
CA ARG A 18 -0.04 -3.95 18.98
C ARG A 18 0.73 -3.09 19.96
N TYR A 19 1.45 -3.71 20.90
CA TYR A 19 2.23 -2.98 21.90
C TYR A 19 3.29 -2.06 21.26
N ARG A 20 4.07 -2.56 20.30
CA ARG A 20 5.08 -1.75 19.58
C ARG A 20 4.44 -0.59 18.82
N SER A 21 3.35 -0.85 18.10
CA SER A 21 2.63 0.15 17.32
C SER A 21 2.02 1.23 18.23
N SER A 22 1.31 0.85 19.30
CA SER A 22 0.72 1.79 20.25
C SER A 22 1.78 2.68 20.91
N LYS A 23 2.94 2.11 21.30
CA LYS A 23 4.07 2.91 21.82
C LYS A 23 4.64 3.88 20.79
N ALA A 24 4.64 3.53 19.50
CA ALA A 24 5.09 4.42 18.44
C ALA A 24 4.13 5.60 18.20
N LEU A 25 2.81 5.36 18.32
CA LEU A 25 1.76 6.39 18.25
C LEU A 25 1.83 7.33 19.45
N GLU A 26 1.90 6.78 20.66
CA GLU A 26 1.97 7.53 21.93
C GLU A 26 3.11 8.55 21.92
N ARG A 27 4.33 8.11 21.53
CA ARG A 27 5.52 8.96 21.43
C ARG A 27 5.39 10.14 20.46
N ARG A 28 4.40 10.11 19.57
CA ARG A 28 4.15 11.12 18.54
C ARG A 28 2.81 11.84 18.72
N GLY A 29 2.13 11.60 19.85
CA GLY A 29 0.87 12.25 20.20
C GLY A 29 -0.31 11.85 19.31
N TYR A 30 -0.29 10.67 18.70
CA TYR A 30 -1.46 10.12 17.99
C TYR A 30 -2.43 9.48 18.99
N PRO A 31 -3.74 9.59 18.78
CA PRO A 31 -4.72 8.87 19.59
C PRO A 31 -4.49 7.36 19.47
N ILE A 32 -4.77 6.63 20.54
CA ILE A 32 -4.65 5.18 20.60
C ILE A 32 -6.08 4.60 20.64
N PRO A 33 -6.42 3.62 19.79
CA PRO A 33 -7.74 3.01 19.84
C PRO A 33 -7.99 2.33 21.20
N GLU A 34 -9.09 2.68 21.85
CA GLU A 34 -9.53 2.07 23.12
C GLU A 34 -10.18 0.70 22.92
N PHE A 35 -10.52 0.36 21.67
CA PHE A 35 -11.10 -0.93 21.30
C PHE A 35 -10.05 -1.90 20.73
N PRO A 36 -10.34 -3.21 20.68
CA PRO A 36 -9.47 -4.20 20.06
C PRO A 36 -9.30 -3.96 18.55
N LEU A 37 -8.19 -3.33 18.15
CA LEU A 37 -7.78 -3.20 16.74
C LEU A 37 -6.53 -4.05 16.51
N PHE A 38 -6.63 -5.08 15.68
CA PHE A 38 -5.54 -6.01 15.40
C PHE A 38 -5.38 -6.22 13.89
N ALA A 39 -4.13 -6.19 13.43
CA ALA A 39 -3.81 -6.78 12.12
C ALA A 39 -4.04 -8.31 12.18
N PRO A 40 -4.24 -8.97 11.02
CA PRO A 40 -4.38 -10.42 10.96
C PRO A 40 -3.27 -11.19 11.67
N ALA A 41 -3.58 -12.41 12.08
CA ALA A 41 -2.62 -13.35 12.62
C ALA A 41 -1.66 -13.84 11.52
N ASP A 42 -0.44 -14.23 11.90
CA ASP A 42 0.54 -14.74 10.94
C ASP A 42 0.03 -15.95 10.15
N ALA A 43 -0.83 -16.78 10.75
CA ALA A 43 -1.40 -17.98 10.14
C ALA A 43 -2.51 -17.68 9.12
N GLU A 44 -3.15 -16.51 9.20
CA GLU A 44 -4.28 -16.13 8.35
C GLU A 44 -3.81 -15.53 7.01
N VAL A 45 -2.55 -15.13 6.93
CA VAL A 45 -2.02 -14.34 5.81
C VAL A 45 -0.88 -15.05 5.07
N ARG A 46 -0.82 -14.79 3.76
CA ARG A 46 0.21 -15.31 2.86
C ARG A 46 0.88 -14.15 2.15
N LEU A 47 2.22 -14.14 2.20
CA LEU A 47 2.97 -13.14 1.46
C LEU A 47 2.96 -13.50 -0.03
N ARG A 48 2.48 -12.59 -0.89
CA ARG A 48 2.50 -12.79 -2.34
C ARG A 48 3.93 -13.03 -2.86
N PRO A 49 4.11 -13.80 -3.95
CA PRO A 49 5.43 -14.03 -4.55
C PRO A 49 6.11 -12.72 -4.97
N SER A 50 7.43 -12.64 -4.82
CA SER A 50 8.18 -11.40 -5.09
C SER A 50 8.04 -10.90 -6.52
N ARG A 51 7.91 -11.81 -7.50
CA ARG A 51 7.61 -11.48 -8.90
C ARG A 51 6.27 -10.75 -9.06
N GLN A 52 5.22 -11.27 -8.44
CA GLN A 52 3.90 -10.64 -8.48
C GLN A 52 3.93 -9.24 -7.84
N ILE A 53 4.64 -9.11 -6.72
CA ILE A 53 4.77 -7.83 -6.01
C ILE A 53 5.48 -6.79 -6.90
N ILE A 54 6.54 -7.15 -7.62
CA ILE A 54 7.25 -6.18 -8.44
C ILE A 54 6.44 -5.79 -9.68
N GLN A 55 5.76 -6.73 -10.32
CA GLN A 55 4.92 -6.44 -11.48
C GLN A 55 3.80 -5.49 -11.07
N ARG A 56 3.15 -5.76 -9.93
CA ARG A 56 2.14 -4.86 -9.36
C ARG A 56 2.68 -3.47 -9.03
N ALA A 57 3.85 -3.39 -8.40
CA ALA A 57 4.49 -2.11 -8.11
C ALA A 57 4.77 -1.30 -9.38
N TRP A 58 5.15 -1.98 -10.47
CA TRP A 58 5.45 -1.37 -11.75
C TRP A 58 4.20 -0.93 -12.51
N VAL A 59 3.11 -1.72 -12.49
CA VAL A 59 1.81 -1.26 -13.01
C VAL A 59 1.39 0.01 -12.30
N LEU A 60 1.42 0.02 -10.96
CA LEU A 60 1.04 1.18 -10.15
C LEU A 60 1.89 2.41 -10.43
N TRP A 61 3.19 2.21 -10.71
CA TRP A 61 4.10 3.25 -11.15
C TRP A 61 3.70 3.83 -12.51
N ASN A 62 3.47 2.98 -13.51
CA ASN A 62 3.06 3.40 -14.86
C ASN A 62 1.74 4.17 -14.86
N VAL A 63 0.75 3.65 -14.13
CA VAL A 63 -0.56 4.30 -13.95
C VAL A 63 -0.40 5.69 -13.33
N ALA A 64 0.42 5.80 -12.28
CA ALA A 64 0.69 7.09 -11.67
C ALA A 64 1.47 8.06 -12.57
N CYS A 65 2.45 7.57 -13.34
CA CYS A 65 3.20 8.39 -14.29
C CYS A 65 2.29 8.93 -15.40
N TYR A 66 1.35 8.10 -15.90
CA TYR A 66 0.35 8.55 -16.86
C TYR A 66 -0.57 9.63 -16.27
N ALA A 67 -0.99 9.44 -15.02
CA ALA A 67 -1.76 10.42 -14.28
C ALA A 67 -1.02 11.76 -14.14
N ASP A 68 0.31 11.72 -13.92
CA ASP A 68 1.21 12.88 -13.80
C ASP A 68 1.74 13.42 -15.15
N ALA A 69 1.03 13.12 -16.24
CA ALA A 69 1.25 13.67 -17.59
C ALA A 69 2.42 13.08 -18.40
N THR A 70 2.93 11.90 -18.04
CA THR A 70 3.79 11.13 -18.97
C THR A 70 3.00 10.74 -20.21
N HIS A 71 3.63 10.76 -21.38
CA HIS A 71 2.95 10.50 -22.65
C HIS A 71 2.39 9.07 -22.70
N GLN A 72 1.13 8.91 -23.11
CA GLN A 72 0.44 7.61 -23.08
C GLN A 72 1.21 6.53 -23.85
N ALA A 73 1.76 6.87 -25.02
CA ALA A 73 2.52 5.94 -25.85
C ALA A 73 3.77 5.37 -25.14
N GLU A 74 4.43 6.18 -24.30
CA GLU A 74 5.58 5.73 -23.51
C GLU A 74 5.13 4.73 -22.44
N ILE A 75 4.03 5.02 -21.76
CA ILE A 75 3.46 4.16 -20.71
C ILE A 75 2.99 2.83 -21.29
N LEU A 76 2.24 2.85 -22.39
CA LEU A 76 1.78 1.62 -23.06
C LEU A 76 2.99 0.80 -23.55
N GLY A 77 4.01 1.46 -24.10
CA GLY A 77 5.25 0.82 -24.51
C GLY A 77 6.00 0.16 -23.35
N ASP A 78 6.05 0.78 -22.17
CA ASP A 78 6.66 0.17 -20.98
C ASP A 78 5.84 -1.01 -20.45
N MET A 79 4.51 -0.91 -20.46
CA MET A 79 3.58 -1.98 -20.08
C MET A 79 3.73 -3.22 -20.98
N ASP A 80 3.85 -3.02 -22.30
CA ASP A 80 4.05 -4.08 -23.28
C ASP A 80 5.44 -4.74 -23.14
N LYS A 81 6.51 -3.93 -23.13
CA LYS A 81 7.89 -4.43 -23.04
C LYS A 81 8.14 -5.28 -21.80
N ASN A 82 7.49 -4.94 -20.69
CA ASN A 82 7.66 -5.63 -19.40
C ASN A 82 6.57 -6.68 -19.11
N ASN A 83 5.66 -6.95 -20.06
CA ASN A 83 4.56 -7.91 -19.90
C ASN A 83 3.71 -7.66 -18.64
N LEU A 84 3.30 -6.41 -18.42
CA LEU A 84 2.63 -5.98 -17.19
C LEU A 84 1.10 -6.02 -17.26
N TRP A 85 0.52 -6.16 -18.45
CA TRP A 85 -0.94 -6.11 -18.65
C TRP A 85 -1.72 -7.16 -17.87
N SER A 86 -1.17 -8.36 -17.67
CA SER A 86 -1.82 -9.42 -16.90
C SER A 86 -1.98 -9.08 -15.42
N GLU A 87 -1.15 -8.17 -14.91
CA GLU A 87 -1.18 -7.71 -13.50
C GLU A 87 -1.93 -6.39 -13.33
N ALA A 88 -2.33 -5.73 -14.43
CA ALA A 88 -3.11 -4.51 -14.40
C ALA A 88 -4.58 -4.80 -14.10
N SER A 89 -5.13 -4.08 -13.12
CA SER A 89 -6.53 -4.25 -12.75
C SER A 89 -7.46 -3.70 -13.84
N PRO A 90 -8.73 -4.12 -13.89
CA PRO A 90 -9.70 -3.58 -14.84
C PRO A 90 -9.75 -2.03 -14.84
N ALA A 91 -9.79 -1.41 -13.67
CA ALA A 91 -9.82 0.06 -13.57
C ALA A 91 -8.55 0.72 -14.12
N GLU A 92 -7.39 0.11 -13.89
CA GLU A 92 -6.11 0.61 -14.40
C GLU A 92 -6.00 0.45 -15.91
N GLN A 93 -6.47 -0.67 -16.45
CA GLN A 93 -6.52 -0.92 -17.88
C GLN A 93 -7.42 0.08 -18.60
N GLU A 94 -8.59 0.38 -18.03
CA GLU A 94 -9.50 1.40 -18.55
C GLU A 94 -8.84 2.77 -18.54
N PHE A 95 -8.24 3.16 -17.41
CA PHE A 95 -7.55 4.44 -17.27
C PHE A 95 -6.39 4.60 -18.25
N LEU A 96 -5.53 3.59 -18.40
CA LEU A 96 -4.38 3.63 -19.29
C LEU A 96 -4.77 3.69 -20.76
N ARG A 97 -5.94 3.18 -21.15
CA ARG A 97 -6.45 3.24 -22.54
C ARG A 97 -7.24 4.51 -22.84
N ASN A 98 -7.74 5.19 -21.82
CA ASN A 98 -8.40 6.48 -21.97
C ASN A 98 -7.38 7.55 -22.40
N THR A 99 -7.56 8.13 -23.59
CA THR A 99 -6.68 9.18 -24.14
C THR A 99 -6.95 10.57 -23.55
N THR A 100 -8.12 10.77 -22.93
CA THR A 100 -8.57 12.04 -22.34
C THR A 100 -9.13 11.84 -20.94
N PRO A 101 -8.38 11.28 -19.97
CA PRO A 101 -8.86 11.14 -18.60
C PRO A 101 -8.99 12.51 -17.95
N ASP A 102 -10.10 12.72 -17.25
CA ASP A 102 -10.38 13.95 -16.54
C ASP A 102 -9.43 14.17 -15.34
N SER A 103 -9.47 15.37 -14.78
CA SER A 103 -8.61 15.74 -13.65
C SER A 103 -8.87 14.93 -12.37
N SER A 104 -10.11 14.46 -12.18
CA SER A 104 -10.47 13.66 -11.01
C SER A 104 -9.87 12.27 -11.09
N ALA A 105 -10.01 11.60 -12.24
CA ALA A 105 -9.40 10.30 -12.51
C ALA A 105 -7.87 10.39 -12.41
N ARG A 106 -7.26 11.45 -12.98
CA ARG A 106 -5.82 11.69 -12.83
C ARG A 106 -5.41 11.83 -11.37
N LEU A 107 -6.14 12.61 -10.58
CA LEU A 107 -5.83 12.78 -9.17
C LEU A 107 -5.94 11.45 -8.40
N GLU A 108 -6.99 10.67 -8.66
CA GLU A 108 -7.18 9.34 -8.04
C GLU A 108 -6.02 8.40 -8.34
N PHE A 109 -5.66 8.24 -9.62
CA PHE A 109 -4.62 7.31 -10.03
C PHE A 109 -3.20 7.79 -9.68
N LYS A 110 -2.98 9.09 -9.50
CA LYS A 110 -1.70 9.62 -8.99
C LYS A 110 -1.36 9.09 -7.60
N TRP A 111 -2.36 8.81 -6.76
CA TRP A 111 -2.14 8.22 -5.43
C TRP A 111 -1.54 6.81 -5.48
N ARG A 112 -1.56 6.12 -6.63
CA ARG A 112 -0.89 4.82 -6.80
C ARG A 112 0.62 4.87 -6.58
N LEU A 113 1.25 6.05 -6.60
CA LEU A 113 2.65 6.24 -6.18
C LEU A 113 2.91 5.70 -4.77
N GLU A 114 2.03 6.00 -3.80
CA GLU A 114 2.20 5.54 -2.41
C GLU A 114 2.07 4.02 -2.28
N SER A 115 1.14 3.44 -3.05
CA SER A 115 0.96 2.00 -3.12
C SER A 115 2.20 1.33 -3.71
N SER A 116 2.70 1.82 -4.85
CA SER A 116 3.92 1.33 -5.49
C SER A 116 5.13 1.46 -4.56
N TRP A 117 5.30 2.62 -3.90
CA TRP A 117 6.34 2.87 -2.91
C TRP A 117 6.33 1.84 -1.79
N MET A 118 5.14 1.51 -1.26
CA MET A 118 4.99 0.50 -0.22
C MET A 118 5.37 -0.91 -0.71
N LEU A 119 5.00 -1.28 -1.94
CA LEU A 119 5.39 -2.57 -2.53
C LEU A 119 6.91 -2.64 -2.78
N LEU A 120 7.54 -1.55 -3.23
CA LEU A 120 9.01 -1.46 -3.36
C LEU A 120 9.72 -1.58 -2.01
N TRP A 121 9.11 -1.06 -0.94
CA TRP A 121 9.59 -1.32 0.42
C TRP A 121 9.44 -2.79 0.79
N CYS A 122 8.33 -3.47 0.50
CA CYS A 122 8.21 -4.92 0.72
C CYS A 122 9.34 -5.71 0.00
N LEU A 123 9.81 -5.23 -1.15
CA LEU A 123 10.88 -5.83 -1.98
C LEU A 123 12.31 -5.38 -1.66
N ARG A 124 12.54 -4.65 -0.56
CA ARG A 124 13.89 -4.14 -0.20
C ARG A 124 14.51 -3.18 -1.22
N LYS A 125 13.74 -2.65 -2.16
CA LYS A 125 14.15 -1.57 -3.05
C LYS A 125 14.08 -0.20 -2.36
N VAL A 126 13.18 -0.08 -1.37
CA VAL A 126 13.20 1.01 -0.39
C VAL A 126 13.64 0.45 0.97
N CYS A 127 14.72 1.03 1.52
CA CYS A 127 15.30 0.58 2.80
C CYS A 127 14.49 1.08 4.01
N PHE A 128 14.09 2.35 4.01
CA PHE A 128 13.47 3.01 5.15
C PHE A 128 12.16 3.69 4.74
N LEU A 129 11.10 3.46 5.52
CA LEU A 129 9.87 4.23 5.44
C LEU A 129 9.97 5.40 6.40
N ARG A 130 9.76 6.61 5.87
CA ARG A 130 9.48 7.78 6.70
C ARG A 130 8.09 7.64 7.33
N TRP A 131 7.91 8.32 8.46
CA TRP A 131 6.59 8.51 9.04
C TRP A 131 5.63 9.08 7.97
N PRO A 132 4.39 8.57 7.84
CA PRO A 132 3.52 8.80 6.67
C PRO A 132 2.86 10.19 6.62
N THR A 133 3.56 11.23 7.06
CA THR A 133 3.10 12.63 6.99
C THR A 133 3.45 13.33 5.68
N LYS A 134 4.26 12.68 4.83
CA LYS A 134 4.71 13.19 3.53
C LYS A 134 4.52 12.13 2.46
N ASN A 135 4.37 12.61 1.23
CA ASN A 135 4.36 11.77 0.04
C ASN A 135 5.70 11.01 -0.11
N CYS A 136 5.65 9.96 -0.90
CA CYS A 136 6.77 9.13 -1.31
C CYS A 136 7.80 9.92 -2.13
N ASP A 137 9.00 9.36 -2.20
CA ASP A 137 10.11 9.97 -2.92
C ASP A 137 10.11 9.50 -4.37
N VAL A 138 9.47 10.30 -5.24
CA VAL A 138 9.31 9.99 -6.66
C VAL A 138 10.67 9.89 -7.36
N HIS A 139 11.65 10.73 -7.01
CA HIS A 139 12.99 10.66 -7.60
C HIS A 139 13.65 9.32 -7.31
N LYS A 140 13.55 8.85 -6.07
CA LYS A 140 14.04 7.52 -5.72
C LYS A 140 13.29 6.40 -6.43
N MET A 141 11.99 6.56 -6.71
CA MET A 141 11.24 5.58 -7.50
C MET A 141 11.73 5.53 -8.95
N VAL A 142 11.99 6.69 -9.57
CA VAL A 142 12.61 6.77 -10.91
C VAL A 142 13.91 5.97 -10.94
N ASP A 143 14.80 6.20 -9.98
CA ASP A 143 16.08 5.49 -9.89
C ASP A 143 15.89 3.96 -9.76
N VAL A 144 14.93 3.54 -8.92
CA VAL A 144 14.61 2.12 -8.73
C VAL A 144 14.10 1.49 -10.02
N PHE A 145 13.14 2.11 -10.70
CA PHE A 145 12.58 1.56 -11.95
C PHE A 145 13.59 1.58 -13.10
N ALA A 146 14.43 2.61 -13.21
CA ALA A 146 15.53 2.63 -14.17
C ALA A 146 16.50 1.45 -13.95
N GLN A 147 16.90 1.21 -12.69
CA GLN A 147 17.75 0.07 -12.35
C GLN A 147 17.07 -1.28 -12.63
N LEU A 148 15.75 -1.39 -12.42
CA LEU A 148 14.99 -2.60 -12.74
C LEU A 148 15.00 -2.89 -14.23
N VAL A 149 14.77 -1.89 -15.09
CA VAL A 149 14.85 -2.03 -16.54
C VAL A 149 16.23 -2.58 -16.94
N HIS A 150 17.31 -2.03 -16.39
CA HIS A 150 18.67 -2.51 -16.65
C HIS A 150 18.94 -3.94 -16.15
N ALA A 151 18.27 -4.38 -15.09
CA ALA A 151 18.49 -5.68 -14.46
C ALA A 151 17.63 -6.82 -15.05
N GLY A 152 17.00 -6.62 -16.22
CA GLY A 152 16.13 -7.62 -16.85
C GLY A 152 14.64 -7.48 -16.47
N GLY A 153 14.25 -6.31 -15.97
CA GLY A 153 12.87 -5.94 -15.68
C GLY A 153 12.22 -6.81 -14.60
N ALA A 154 10.92 -7.06 -14.75
CA ALA A 154 10.13 -7.83 -13.78
C ALA A 154 10.51 -9.33 -13.74
N GLY A 155 11.32 -9.81 -14.70
CA GLY A 155 11.83 -11.18 -14.75
C GLY A 155 12.95 -11.48 -13.75
N ALA A 156 13.59 -10.45 -13.19
CA ALA A 156 14.71 -10.59 -12.26
C ALA A 156 14.32 -11.27 -10.93
N CYS A 157 15.32 -11.67 -10.15
CA CYS A 157 15.11 -12.24 -8.83
C CYS A 157 14.97 -11.14 -7.77
N PHE A 158 13.95 -11.24 -6.92
CA PHE A 158 13.67 -10.26 -5.87
C PHE A 158 13.51 -10.90 -4.51
N TRP A 159 14.05 -10.22 -3.49
CA TRP A 159 13.95 -10.62 -2.09
C TRP A 159 12.89 -9.81 -1.38
N THR A 160 12.02 -10.48 -0.65
CA THR A 160 11.01 -9.82 0.18
C THR A 160 11.51 -9.59 1.60
N ARG A 161 10.93 -8.60 2.28
CA ARG A 161 10.94 -8.54 3.74
C ARG A 161 10.19 -9.74 4.31
N SER A 162 10.52 -10.11 5.54
CA SER A 162 9.82 -11.20 6.21
C SER A 162 8.35 -10.87 6.39
N LYS A 163 7.49 -11.89 6.36
CA LYS A 163 6.04 -11.74 6.62
C LYS A 163 5.77 -10.99 7.92
N GLY A 164 6.51 -11.29 8.99
CA GLY A 164 6.42 -10.59 10.26
C GLY A 164 6.74 -9.09 10.16
N SER A 165 7.78 -8.70 9.41
CA SER A 165 8.10 -7.27 9.22
C SER A 165 7.01 -6.52 8.44
N VAL A 166 6.38 -7.18 7.47
CA VAL A 166 5.26 -6.59 6.71
C VAL A 166 4.01 -6.49 7.59
N LEU A 167 3.72 -7.50 8.41
CA LEU A 167 2.63 -7.47 9.40
C LEU A 167 2.82 -6.42 10.49
N ASP A 168 4.04 -6.23 10.99
CA ASP A 168 4.39 -5.16 11.92
C ASP A 168 4.07 -3.78 11.30
N THR A 169 4.33 -3.63 10.01
CA THR A 169 4.09 -2.38 9.27
C THR A 169 2.61 -2.20 8.96
N LEU A 170 1.87 -3.27 8.65
CA LEU A 170 0.41 -3.25 8.53
C LEU A 170 -0.24 -2.83 9.85
N ASP A 171 0.19 -3.40 10.97
CA ASP A 171 -0.35 -3.08 12.29
C ASP A 171 -0.18 -1.60 12.67
N LEU A 172 0.99 -1.04 12.37
CA LEU A 172 1.26 0.39 12.54
C LEU A 172 0.41 1.24 11.58
N THR A 173 0.36 0.87 10.30
CA THR A 173 -0.40 1.62 9.27
C THR A 173 -1.89 1.63 9.56
N LEU A 174 -2.45 0.50 9.98
CA LEU A 174 -3.84 0.34 10.40
C LEU A 174 -4.21 1.31 11.52
N ARG A 175 -3.37 1.41 12.56
CA ARG A 175 -3.58 2.33 13.69
C ARG A 175 -3.43 3.79 13.30
N LEU A 176 -2.45 4.11 12.46
CA LEU A 176 -2.28 5.48 11.98
C LEU A 176 -3.44 5.91 11.09
N HIS A 177 -3.91 5.02 10.21
CA HIS A 177 -5.04 5.29 9.35
C HIS A 177 -6.32 5.49 10.17
N TRP A 178 -6.57 4.64 11.18
CA TRP A 178 -7.63 4.89 12.15
C TRP A 178 -7.48 6.25 12.83
N ALA A 179 -6.29 6.57 13.37
CA ALA A 179 -6.05 7.81 14.09
C ALA A 179 -6.24 9.06 13.22
N ALA A 180 -5.88 8.98 11.94
CA ALA A 180 -6.10 10.05 10.97
C ALA A 180 -7.60 10.27 10.70
N ARG A 181 -8.39 9.18 10.59
CA ARG A 181 -9.84 9.25 10.41
C ARG A 181 -10.58 9.70 11.66
N ASP A 182 -10.15 9.26 12.84
CA ASP A 182 -10.70 9.68 14.13
C ASP A 182 -10.57 11.20 14.32
N ARG A 183 -9.38 11.76 14.04
CA ARG A 183 -9.15 13.21 14.04
C ARG A 183 -10.01 13.95 13.02
N TRP A 184 -10.24 13.36 11.85
CA TRP A 184 -11.12 13.92 10.82
C TRP A 184 -12.58 13.97 11.28
N LEU A 185 -13.09 12.89 11.88
CA LEU A 185 -14.47 12.81 12.38
C LEU A 185 -14.72 13.71 13.60
N THR A 186 -13.73 13.85 14.49
CA THR A 186 -13.85 14.63 15.73
C THR A 186 -13.59 16.13 15.54
N GLY A 187 -13.30 16.59 14.32
CA GLY A 187 -13.06 18.00 14.02
C GLY A 187 -11.78 18.58 14.66
N SER A 188 -10.82 17.71 15.01
CA SER A 188 -9.54 18.15 15.55
C SER A 188 -8.73 18.87 14.45
N ALA A 189 -8.13 20.02 14.78
CA ALA A 189 -7.48 20.95 13.84
C ALA A 189 -6.32 20.37 13.00
N SER A 190 -5.92 19.11 13.21
CA SER A 190 -4.91 18.41 12.40
C SER A 190 -5.53 17.67 11.21
N LEU A 191 -6.41 18.32 10.45
CA LEU A 191 -6.97 17.82 9.19
C LEU A 191 -5.86 17.68 8.14
N ASN A 192 -5.17 16.55 8.11
CA ASN A 192 -4.18 16.26 7.09
C ASN A 192 -4.74 15.24 6.09
N GLN A 193 -5.59 15.71 5.17
CA GLN A 193 -6.18 14.89 4.10
C GLN A 193 -5.10 14.13 3.32
N GLN A 194 -3.93 14.76 3.09
CA GLN A 194 -2.80 14.12 2.45
C GLN A 194 -2.30 12.91 3.26
N GLU A 195 -2.14 13.05 4.58
CA GLU A 195 -1.73 11.93 5.44
C GLU A 195 -2.75 10.79 5.44
N THR A 196 -4.06 11.09 5.48
CA THR A 196 -5.10 10.07 5.35
C THR A 196 -4.99 9.32 4.02
N MET A 197 -4.82 10.03 2.90
CA MET A 197 -4.67 9.41 1.58
C MET A 197 -3.38 8.58 1.47
N VAL A 198 -2.26 9.07 2.01
CA VAL A 198 -1.00 8.30 2.09
C VAL A 198 -1.21 7.01 2.86
N LEU A 199 -1.86 7.08 4.01
CA LEU A 199 -2.14 5.93 4.87
C LEU A 199 -3.09 4.95 4.22
N GLU A 200 -4.12 5.42 3.52
CA GLU A 200 -5.07 4.57 2.79
C GLU A 200 -4.36 3.75 1.70
N GLN A 201 -3.54 4.39 0.86
CA GLN A 201 -2.80 3.70 -0.20
C GLN A 201 -1.81 2.69 0.35
N ARG A 202 -1.08 3.07 1.42
CA ARG A 202 -0.15 2.18 2.11
C ARG A 202 -0.88 0.99 2.75
N HIS A 203 -2.06 1.23 3.35
CA HIS A 203 -2.91 0.20 3.91
C HIS A 203 -3.37 -0.77 2.81
N LYS A 204 -3.87 -0.25 1.68
CA LYS A 204 -4.28 -1.06 0.52
C LYS A 204 -3.16 -1.95 0.01
N ALA A 205 -1.97 -1.39 -0.19
CA ALA A 205 -0.80 -2.13 -0.63
C ALA A 205 -0.37 -3.24 0.36
N LEU A 206 -0.45 -2.97 1.66
CA LEU A 206 -0.12 -3.95 2.71
C LEU A 206 -1.17 -5.06 2.83
N ASN A 207 -2.45 -4.75 2.70
CA ASN A 207 -3.52 -5.76 2.65
C ASN A 207 -3.38 -6.65 1.41
N TRP A 208 -3.07 -6.04 0.26
CA TRP A 208 -2.83 -6.77 -0.98
C TRP A 208 -1.58 -7.65 -0.88
N VAL A 209 -0.43 -7.15 -0.40
CA VAL A 209 0.80 -7.97 -0.38
C VAL A 209 0.71 -9.16 0.58
N LEU A 210 -0.09 -9.05 1.66
CA LEU A 210 -0.30 -10.08 2.67
C LEU A 210 -1.50 -11.01 2.39
N ASP A 211 -2.22 -10.80 1.30
CA ASP A 211 -3.39 -11.62 0.96
C ASP A 211 -4.46 -11.66 2.05
N VAL A 212 -4.68 -10.53 2.71
CA VAL A 212 -5.57 -10.47 3.89
C VAL A 212 -6.99 -10.92 3.56
N TYR A 213 -7.46 -10.60 2.34
CA TYR A 213 -8.84 -10.84 1.93
C TYR A 213 -8.97 -11.77 0.72
N GLY A 214 -7.86 -12.18 0.08
CA GLY A 214 -7.93 -12.92 -1.18
C GLY A 214 -8.40 -12.09 -2.39
N GLU A 215 -8.55 -10.78 -2.22
CA GLU A 215 -9.19 -9.90 -3.22
C GLU A 215 -8.22 -9.44 -4.33
N PRO A 216 -8.73 -9.23 -5.56
CA PRO A 216 -7.98 -8.54 -6.61
C PRO A 216 -7.80 -7.07 -6.24
N TRP A 217 -6.84 -6.39 -6.89
CA TRP A 217 -6.41 -5.06 -6.49
C TRP A 217 -7.53 -4.03 -6.32
N ASP A 218 -8.48 -3.95 -7.26
CA ASP A 218 -9.53 -2.94 -7.22
C ASP A 218 -10.44 -3.12 -5.99
N SER A 219 -10.63 -4.36 -5.54
CA SER A 219 -11.52 -4.74 -4.44
C SER A 219 -10.85 -4.82 -3.06
N VAL A 220 -9.54 -4.58 -2.95
CA VAL A 220 -8.84 -4.67 -1.65
C VAL A 220 -9.38 -3.59 -0.69
N PRO A 221 -9.99 -3.99 0.45
CA PRO A 221 -10.56 -3.04 1.38
C PRO A 221 -9.50 -2.41 2.28
N THR A 222 -9.82 -1.24 2.80
CA THR A 222 -9.00 -0.47 3.75
C THR A 222 -9.82 0.00 4.94
N HIS A 223 -10.74 -0.85 5.42
CA HIS A 223 -11.59 -0.53 6.57
C HIS A 223 -10.75 -0.30 7.83
N THR A 224 -11.08 0.75 8.57
CA THR A 224 -10.43 1.20 9.81
C THR A 224 -11.44 1.89 10.70
#